data_AF-A0A3A9VM10-F1
#
_entry.id   AF-A0A3A9VM10-F1
#
_cell.length_a   1.000
_cell.length_b   1.000
_cell.length_c   1.000
_cell.angle_alpha   90.00
_cell.angle_beta   90.00
_cell.angle_gamma   90.00
#
_symmetry.space_group_name_H-M   'P 1'
#
loop_
_entity.id
_entity.type
_entity.pdbx_description
1 polymer ?
#
loop_
_entity_poly.entity_id
_entity_poly.type
_entity_poly.pdbx_seq_one_letter_code
_entity_poly.pdbx_strand_id
1 'polypeptide(L)'
;MNYKYIRNVFTLVSLCFTSFLFAQENYVYQNDFDHLSSGQYNRDQIKEALNVSFCKGADEGRVHISDFENRGKVLDVKYPEGQVKTGQSGMHTKVPFDVEGEYDELYISYWVYFPEDFEFRAGGKLPGLAYQTSERNMSLRLMWRYDGLIEFYVHYNTEPTWDGWHASINWSLTDPYEEPNGEPQADQVKFKKGQWNHVEMYNKLNTPGQNDGIMRGWLNGDLAIDITDNGDYRQADEGDIHLNIIYLSTFFGGSDETFQPTKDLEAYFDDFIVSTSRIGDSGGNGGDGGNENQAPIVELTSPTTNNESYTLGETITLRANASDPDGDIDKVNFKIDGTYYRSDASSPYSASWTPTEAGTYVIAARAFEKDQEGLSIETSKTVVILNYDDGGDSGRGCSFNTPVSNSISNIEKTSFTEVYVLGSNGPSMSNFRKFTINWNAASNGLYQFAINTNNGIPSYYVDLKNKLTHTLGQSNPSVTISNSGISGLDGSYWITRDGDSFVMVSKTEGFTLYFSNDDQAPSCTNRSSTGLTKVDSFSYYPNPVNNSIFMNGIDASFHEIVIYSVNSQIVKSIKLGKENSISINVDSLNAGLYFIELRSFKGESKRYKLVKI
;
A
#
# COMPACT_ATOMS: atom_id res chain seq x y z
N MET A 1 52.03 -39.95 32.75
CA MET A 1 51.40 -41.27 32.48
C MET A 1 50.09 -41.35 33.27
N ASN A 2 49.03 -41.79 32.59
CA ASN A 2 47.81 -42.46 33.08
C ASN A 2 46.69 -41.70 33.84
N TYR A 3 45.74 -41.21 33.05
CA TYR A 3 44.30 -41.51 32.98
C TYR A 3 43.55 -42.37 34.05
N LYS A 4 42.27 -41.96 34.24
CA LYS A 4 40.99 -42.66 34.54
C LYS A 4 40.49 -42.68 36.01
N TYR A 5 39.43 -41.93 36.36
CA TYR A 5 37.96 -42.10 36.12
C TYR A 5 37.26 -43.08 37.07
N ILE A 6 36.38 -42.56 37.96
CA ILE A 6 35.10 -43.15 38.45
C ILE A 6 34.18 -41.97 38.82
N ARG A 7 33.21 -41.54 37.99
CA ARG A 7 31.80 -41.97 37.75
C ARG A 7 30.75 -41.56 38.82
N ASN A 8 29.96 -40.54 38.42
CA ASN A 8 28.50 -40.30 38.54
C ASN A 8 27.80 -40.34 39.92
N VAL A 9 27.02 -39.28 40.24
CA VAL A 9 25.56 -39.22 40.01
C VAL A 9 25.11 -37.75 39.81
N PHE A 10 24.18 -37.60 38.86
CA PHE A 10 23.50 -36.41 38.35
C PHE A 10 22.73 -35.59 39.41
N THR A 11 22.74 -34.27 39.26
CA THR A 11 21.51 -33.47 39.41
C THR A 11 21.48 -32.47 38.25
N LEU A 12 20.50 -32.67 37.38
CA LEU A 12 20.21 -31.86 36.21
C LEU A 12 19.54 -30.57 36.70
N VAL A 13 20.17 -29.41 36.53
CA VAL A 13 19.45 -28.12 36.51
C VAL A 13 19.50 -27.64 35.07
N SER A 14 18.32 -27.49 34.51
CA SER A 14 18.01 -27.31 33.11
C SER A 14 17.42 -25.92 32.91
N LEU A 15 17.98 -25.17 31.95
CA LEU A 15 17.43 -23.98 31.27
C LEU A 15 17.23 -22.72 32.15
N CYS A 16 17.39 -21.48 31.66
CA CYS A 16 17.37 -20.93 30.31
C CYS A 16 18.54 -19.94 30.14
N PHE A 17 19.29 -20.04 29.05
CA PHE A 17 19.89 -18.85 28.45
C PHE A 17 18.78 -18.16 27.67
N THR A 18 18.17 -17.12 28.24
CA THR A 18 17.43 -16.14 27.43
C THR A 18 18.48 -15.36 26.66
N SER A 19 18.72 -15.76 25.42
CA SER A 19 19.28 -14.87 24.41
C SER A 19 18.30 -13.72 24.23
N PHE A 20 18.57 -12.59 24.88
CA PHE A 20 18.03 -11.31 24.44
C PHE A 20 18.61 -11.07 23.04
N LEU A 21 17.84 -11.41 22.02
CA LEU A 21 17.94 -10.74 20.73
C LEU A 21 17.50 -9.30 21.01
N PHE A 22 18.46 -8.40 21.22
CA PHE A 22 18.18 -6.99 21.05
C PHE A 22 17.71 -6.83 19.61
N ALA A 23 16.44 -6.45 19.42
CA ALA A 23 16.05 -5.80 18.18
C ALA A 23 16.99 -4.60 18.03
N GLN A 24 17.73 -4.54 16.94
CA GLN A 24 18.52 -3.36 16.62
C GLN A 24 17.53 -2.20 16.48
N GLU A 25 17.60 -1.21 17.36
CA GLU A 25 16.78 -0.01 17.20
C GLU A 25 17.16 0.62 15.86
N ASN A 26 16.16 0.90 15.03
CA ASN A 26 16.32 1.48 13.70
C ASN A 26 16.70 2.98 13.77
N TYR A 27 17.15 3.49 14.92
CA TYR A 27 17.46 4.90 15.14
C TYR A 27 18.90 5.23 14.74
N VAL A 28 19.02 6.26 13.91
CA VAL A 28 20.27 6.84 13.39
C VAL A 28 20.69 8.04 14.24
N TYR A 29 19.71 8.77 14.79
CA TYR A 29 19.92 9.89 15.70
C TYR A 29 18.69 10.04 16.61
N GLN A 30 18.92 10.44 17.86
CA GLN A 30 17.85 10.83 18.80
C GLN A 30 18.33 11.92 19.75
N ASN A 31 17.49 12.94 19.99
CA ASN A 31 17.72 13.97 20.99
C ASN A 31 16.40 14.57 21.50
N ASP A 32 16.13 14.36 22.78
CA ASP A 32 14.98 14.86 23.56
C ASP A 32 15.34 16.06 24.46
N PHE A 33 16.59 16.53 24.40
CA PHE A 33 17.15 17.63 25.21
C PHE A 33 17.07 17.49 26.75
N ASP A 34 16.42 16.46 27.30
CA ASP A 34 16.17 16.26 28.73
C ASP A 34 17.44 16.11 29.57
N HIS A 35 18.51 15.66 28.95
CA HIS A 35 19.83 15.53 29.55
C HIS A 35 20.60 16.86 29.68
N LEU A 36 20.11 17.94 29.07
CA LEU A 36 20.74 19.25 29.09
C LEU A 36 20.27 20.10 30.28
N SER A 37 21.03 21.14 30.62
CA SER A 37 20.66 22.10 31.66
C SER A 37 19.79 23.22 31.10
N SER A 38 18.73 23.63 31.78
CA SER A 38 17.92 24.76 31.34
C SER A 38 18.70 26.08 31.38
N GLY A 39 18.44 26.97 30.43
CA GLY A 39 19.04 28.31 30.33
C GLY A 39 19.41 28.70 28.90
N GLN A 40 19.95 29.91 28.76
CA GLN A 40 20.50 30.39 27.49
C GLN A 40 21.84 29.72 27.19
N TYR A 41 22.02 29.27 25.96
CA TYR A 41 23.28 28.69 25.48
C TYR A 41 24.00 29.67 24.56
N ASN A 42 25.25 30.00 24.89
CA ASN A 42 26.15 30.65 23.94
C ASN A 42 26.70 29.66 22.90
N ARG A 43 27.46 30.15 21.91
CA ARG A 43 27.97 29.32 20.81
C ARG A 43 28.77 28.11 21.28
N ASP A 44 29.65 28.27 22.27
CA ASP A 44 30.52 27.17 22.70
C ASP A 44 29.71 26.12 23.47
N GLN A 45 28.79 26.56 24.33
CA GLN A 45 27.91 25.65 25.08
C GLN A 45 27.03 24.82 24.16
N ILE A 46 26.38 25.43 23.16
CA ILE A 46 25.47 24.68 22.27
C ILE A 46 26.22 23.77 21.31
N LYS A 47 27.44 24.16 20.90
CA LYS A 47 28.30 23.29 20.08
C LYS A 47 28.67 22.02 20.80
N GLU A 48 29.01 22.13 22.09
CA GLU A 48 29.26 20.98 22.94
C GLU A 48 27.99 20.14 23.15
N ALA A 49 26.87 20.79 23.49
CA ALA A 49 25.60 20.12 23.77
C ALA A 49 25.05 19.32 22.58
N LEU A 50 25.17 19.84 21.36
CA LEU A 50 24.64 19.19 20.15
C LEU A 50 25.71 18.46 19.33
N ASN A 51 26.97 18.45 19.80
CA ASN A 51 28.13 17.96 19.05
C ASN A 51 28.22 18.55 17.63
N VAL A 52 28.18 19.88 17.52
CA VAL A 52 28.16 20.59 16.22
C VAL A 52 29.35 21.54 16.04
N SER A 53 29.70 21.80 14.79
CA SER A 53 30.84 22.66 14.45
C SER A 53 30.54 24.16 14.55
N PHE A 54 29.27 24.56 14.42
CA PHE A 54 28.82 25.95 14.52
C PHE A 54 27.36 26.01 14.97
N CYS A 55 26.93 27.14 15.53
CA CYS A 55 25.51 27.44 15.73
C CYS A 55 25.30 28.96 15.66
N LYS A 56 24.57 29.45 14.65
CA LYS A 56 24.18 30.87 14.57
C LYS A 56 22.95 31.09 15.44
N GLY A 57 22.86 32.24 16.09
CA GLY A 57 21.77 32.56 17.02
C GLY A 57 22.17 32.49 18.48
N ALA A 58 23.09 31.58 18.82
CA ALA A 58 23.46 31.32 20.21
C ALA A 58 24.10 32.53 20.91
N ASP A 59 25.09 33.18 20.30
CA ASP A 59 25.75 34.36 20.89
C ASP A 59 24.85 35.61 20.90
N GLU A 60 23.88 35.67 20.01
CA GLU A 60 22.86 36.72 20.02
C GLU A 60 21.72 36.43 21.02
N GLY A 61 21.83 35.34 21.79
CA GLY A 61 20.87 34.98 22.84
C GLY A 61 19.53 34.47 22.31
N ARG A 62 19.54 33.76 21.17
CA ARG A 62 18.34 33.18 20.56
C ARG A 62 18.14 31.69 20.82
N VAL A 63 19.09 31.02 21.48
CA VAL A 63 19.05 29.57 21.71
C VAL A 63 19.01 29.28 23.20
N HIS A 64 17.97 28.60 23.66
CA HIS A 64 17.77 28.22 25.05
C HIS A 64 17.34 26.75 25.13
N ILE A 65 17.62 26.14 26.28
CA ILE A 65 16.92 24.95 26.72
C ILE A 65 15.96 25.39 27.83
N SER A 66 14.67 25.11 27.67
CA SER A 66 13.63 25.60 28.56
C SER A 66 12.83 24.43 29.11
N ASP A 67 12.47 24.47 30.40
CA ASP A 67 11.51 23.51 30.95
C ASP A 67 10.11 23.86 30.41
N PHE A 68 9.44 22.88 29.80
CA PHE A 68 8.12 23.01 29.23
C PHE A 68 7.14 22.12 29.98
N GLU A 69 5.98 22.69 30.35
CA GLU A 69 5.00 22.02 31.18
C GLU A 69 4.51 20.72 30.51
N ASN A 70 4.58 19.61 31.26
CA ASN A 70 4.19 18.26 30.81
C ASN A 70 4.97 17.73 29.59
N ARG A 71 6.14 18.30 29.26
CA ARG A 71 6.98 17.84 28.14
C ARG A 71 8.44 17.58 28.52
N GLY A 72 8.96 18.22 29.56
CA GLY A 72 10.38 18.09 29.92
C GLY A 72 11.17 19.29 29.44
N LYS A 73 12.40 19.10 28.96
CA LYS A 73 13.22 20.19 28.42
C LYS A 73 13.11 20.23 26.91
N VAL A 74 12.92 21.42 26.39
CA VAL A 74 12.76 21.64 24.95
C VAL A 74 13.80 22.64 24.46
N LEU A 75 14.13 22.53 23.17
CA LEU A 75 14.88 23.54 22.46
C LEU A 75 13.99 24.74 22.17
N ASP A 76 14.29 25.87 22.81
CA ASP A 76 13.58 27.14 22.71
C ASP A 76 14.36 28.11 21.81
N VAL A 77 13.73 28.51 20.71
CA VAL A 77 14.33 29.37 19.69
C VAL A 77 13.61 30.70 19.57
N LYS A 78 14.34 31.79 19.76
CA LYS A 78 13.83 33.17 19.63
C LYS A 78 13.96 33.73 18.21
N TYR A 79 12.93 34.44 17.78
CA TYR A 79 12.86 35.19 16.53
C TYR A 79 12.61 36.67 16.85
N PRO A 80 13.65 37.53 16.76
CA PRO A 80 13.51 38.93 17.14
C PRO A 80 12.62 39.73 16.20
N GLU A 81 11.92 40.74 16.74
CA GLU A 81 11.08 41.69 16.00
C GLU A 81 11.84 42.28 14.78
N GLY A 82 11.16 42.30 13.63
CA GLY A 82 11.70 42.92 12.42
C GLY A 82 12.83 42.13 11.74
N GLN A 83 13.29 41.00 12.31
CA GLN A 83 14.45 40.28 11.80
C GLN A 83 14.07 39.09 10.91
N VAL A 84 14.81 38.94 9.81
CA VAL A 84 14.71 37.83 8.86
C VAL A 84 16.11 37.27 8.56
N LYS A 85 16.17 36.13 7.86
CA LYS A 85 17.41 35.44 7.45
C LYS A 85 18.20 34.84 8.62
N THR A 86 19.04 33.85 8.29
CA THR A 86 19.82 33.06 9.26
C THR A 86 20.75 33.88 10.16
N GLY A 87 21.17 35.08 9.74
CA GLY A 87 22.05 35.93 10.53
C GLY A 87 21.34 36.63 11.68
N GLN A 88 20.07 36.96 11.53
CA GLN A 88 19.36 37.89 12.42
C GLN A 88 18.10 37.29 13.06
N SER A 89 17.56 36.21 12.47
CA SER A 89 16.37 35.50 12.97
C SER A 89 16.67 34.04 13.29
N GLY A 90 16.11 33.54 14.41
CA GLY A 90 16.14 32.13 14.81
C GLY A 90 17.52 31.53 15.04
N MET A 91 17.66 30.23 14.72
CA MET A 91 18.90 29.47 14.87
C MET A 91 19.28 28.66 13.63
N HIS A 92 20.56 28.33 13.53
CA HIS A 92 21.08 27.60 12.39
C HIS A 92 22.32 26.77 12.74
N THR A 93 22.21 25.45 12.64
CA THR A 93 23.32 24.50 12.81
C THR A 93 23.13 23.24 11.95
N LYS A 94 24.16 22.40 11.86
CA LYS A 94 24.15 21.11 11.18
C LYS A 94 24.59 20.04 12.16
N VAL A 95 23.70 19.10 12.44
CA VAL A 95 23.92 17.99 13.36
C VAL A 95 24.26 16.74 12.52
N PRO A 96 25.51 16.28 12.51
CA PRO A 96 25.87 15.07 11.77
C PRO A 96 25.33 13.81 12.45
N PHE A 97 25.03 12.77 11.67
CA PHE A 97 24.75 11.43 12.21
C PHE A 97 26.08 10.75 12.55
N ASP A 98 26.32 10.45 13.82
CA ASP A 98 27.56 9.86 14.31
C ASP A 98 27.53 8.32 14.18
N VAL A 99 27.28 7.80 12.97
CA VAL A 99 27.15 6.35 12.72
C VAL A 99 27.79 5.92 11.41
N GLU A 100 28.44 4.74 11.42
CA GLU A 100 28.95 4.06 10.23
C GLU A 100 27.79 3.69 9.29
N GLY A 101 27.75 4.25 8.07
CA GLY A 101 26.75 3.89 7.07
C GLY A 101 26.58 4.92 5.95
N GLU A 102 26.14 4.45 4.79
CA GLU A 102 25.67 5.26 3.67
C GLU A 102 24.14 5.16 3.63
N TYR A 103 23.45 6.28 3.93
CA TYR A 103 21.99 6.30 4.03
C TYR A 103 21.36 6.95 2.80
N ASP A 104 20.74 6.12 1.96
CA ASP A 104 19.95 6.58 0.80
C ASP A 104 18.50 6.86 1.17
N GLU A 105 18.01 6.33 2.30
CA GLU A 105 16.65 6.53 2.75
C GLU A 105 16.58 6.68 4.26
N LEU A 106 15.88 7.71 4.72
CA LEU A 106 15.69 7.98 6.15
C LEU A 106 14.34 8.64 6.41
N TYR A 107 13.83 8.37 7.61
CA TYR A 107 12.81 9.15 8.28
C TYR A 107 13.49 10.18 9.18
N ILE A 108 12.90 11.36 9.28
CA ILE A 108 13.16 12.32 10.36
C ILE A 108 11.82 12.71 10.99
N SER A 109 11.78 12.79 12.31
CA SER A 109 10.67 13.40 13.02
C SER A 109 11.14 14.36 14.11
N TYR A 110 10.25 15.27 14.48
CA TYR A 110 10.38 16.15 15.64
C TYR A 110 9.03 16.76 15.99
N TRP A 111 8.91 17.20 17.23
CA TRP A 111 7.77 17.99 17.69
C TRP A 111 8.09 19.48 17.61
N VAL A 112 7.10 20.28 17.23
CA VAL A 112 7.19 21.74 17.21
C VAL A 112 5.95 22.37 17.84
N TYR A 113 6.16 23.32 18.76
CA TYR A 113 5.12 24.11 19.39
C TYR A 113 5.24 25.57 18.97
N PHE A 114 4.15 26.10 18.42
CA PHE A 114 3.99 27.53 18.16
C PHE A 114 3.01 28.12 19.18
N PRO A 115 3.40 29.11 19.99
CA PRO A 115 2.49 29.82 20.89
C PRO A 115 1.24 30.36 20.20
N GLU A 116 0.15 30.51 20.95
CA GLU A 116 -1.14 31.00 20.43
C GLU A 116 -1.00 32.36 19.72
N ASP A 117 -0.08 33.19 20.20
CA ASP A 117 0.20 34.52 19.70
C ASP A 117 1.35 34.57 18.67
N PHE A 118 1.84 33.40 18.20
CA PHE A 118 2.84 33.29 17.15
C PHE A 118 2.31 33.81 15.81
N GLU A 119 3.14 34.56 15.08
CA GLU A 119 2.81 35.13 13.78
C GLU A 119 3.58 34.40 12.68
N PHE A 120 2.91 33.59 11.86
CA PHE A 120 3.59 32.87 10.78
C PHE A 120 4.14 33.79 9.68
N ARG A 121 3.53 34.98 9.48
CA ARG A 121 3.89 35.97 8.45
C ARG A 121 3.96 35.31 7.06
N ALA A 122 4.75 35.81 6.11
CA ALA A 122 4.91 35.18 4.80
C ALA A 122 5.69 33.84 4.83
N GLY A 123 6.33 33.51 5.96
CA GLY A 123 6.90 32.19 6.19
C GLY A 123 8.29 32.18 6.82
N GLY A 124 8.79 30.98 7.08
CA GLY A 124 10.09 30.74 7.67
C GLY A 124 10.51 29.29 7.49
N LYS A 125 11.73 28.97 7.92
CA LYS A 125 12.36 27.67 7.66
C LYS A 125 12.18 26.77 8.87
N LEU A 126 12.13 25.48 8.64
CA LEU A 126 12.08 24.45 9.66
C LEU A 126 13.13 23.36 9.41
N PRO A 127 13.47 22.59 10.44
CA PRO A 127 14.46 21.53 10.34
C PRO A 127 14.09 20.45 9.31
N GLY A 128 15.11 19.78 8.79
CA GLY A 128 14.96 18.62 7.90
C GLY A 128 16.29 17.94 7.62
N LEU A 129 16.25 16.90 6.78
CA LEU A 129 17.45 16.13 6.43
C LEU A 129 18.33 16.91 5.44
N ALA A 130 19.59 16.54 5.36
CA ALA A 130 20.55 17.10 4.44
C ALA A 130 21.67 16.09 4.15
N TYR A 131 22.43 16.39 3.10
CA TYR A 131 23.76 15.83 2.94
C TYR A 131 24.79 16.93 2.81
N GLN A 132 26.01 16.62 3.22
CA GLN A 132 27.19 17.42 2.94
C GLN A 132 28.39 16.51 2.68
N THR A 133 29.03 16.69 1.54
CA THR A 133 30.34 16.12 1.22
C THR A 133 31.40 17.24 1.20
N SER A 134 32.65 16.91 0.85
CA SER A 134 33.69 17.93 0.64
C SER A 134 33.39 18.87 -0.53
N GLU A 135 32.56 18.43 -1.49
CA GLU A 135 32.32 19.13 -2.76
C GLU A 135 30.86 19.58 -2.94
N ARG A 136 29.90 18.92 -2.29
CA ARG A 136 28.47 19.09 -2.54
C ARG A 136 27.68 19.25 -1.25
N ASN A 137 26.55 19.96 -1.32
CA ASN A 137 25.55 20.00 -0.26
C ASN A 137 24.14 20.19 -0.84
N MET A 138 23.15 19.63 -0.14
CA MET A 138 21.72 19.84 -0.39
C MET A 138 20.99 19.83 0.96
N SER A 139 19.87 20.53 1.03
CA SER A 139 18.96 20.45 2.19
C SER A 139 17.55 20.08 1.79
N LEU A 140 16.95 19.16 2.54
CA LEU A 140 15.56 18.71 2.46
C LEU A 140 14.80 19.27 3.68
N ARG A 141 14.62 20.59 3.72
CA ARG A 141 14.00 21.29 4.86
C ARG A 141 12.49 21.42 4.65
N LEU A 142 11.81 21.88 5.70
CA LEU A 142 10.46 22.42 5.58
C LEU A 142 10.47 23.94 5.62
N MET A 143 9.36 24.52 5.18
CA MET A 143 8.98 25.89 5.51
C MET A 143 7.57 25.92 6.08
N TRP A 144 7.36 26.81 7.05
CA TRP A 144 6.02 27.31 7.30
C TRP A 144 5.74 28.48 6.37
N ARG A 145 4.48 28.67 6.02
CA ARG A 145 3.94 29.77 5.23
C ARG A 145 2.86 30.51 6.01
N TYR A 146 2.22 31.48 5.36
CA TYR A 146 1.10 32.20 5.95
C TYR A 146 0.05 31.23 6.51
N ASP A 147 -0.51 31.59 7.65
CA ASP A 147 -1.48 30.78 8.39
C ASP A 147 -0.99 29.37 8.79
N GLY A 148 0.33 29.16 8.85
CA GLY A 148 0.92 27.90 9.31
C GLY A 148 0.94 26.79 8.27
N LEU A 149 0.64 27.09 7.01
CA LEU A 149 0.77 26.15 5.89
C LEU A 149 2.18 25.57 5.79
N ILE A 150 2.28 24.32 5.32
CA ILE A 150 3.54 23.57 5.27
C ILE A 150 3.94 23.28 3.83
N GLU A 151 5.22 23.46 3.53
CA GLU A 151 5.83 23.05 2.26
C GLU A 151 7.18 22.38 2.50
N PHE A 152 7.53 21.42 1.65
CA PHE A 152 8.92 21.04 1.45
C PHE A 152 9.68 22.19 0.81
N TYR A 153 10.90 22.41 1.29
CA TYR A 153 11.82 23.38 0.72
C TYR A 153 13.18 22.72 0.48
N VAL A 154 13.40 22.35 -0.78
CA VAL A 154 14.63 21.70 -1.22
C VAL A 154 15.58 22.75 -1.78
N HIS A 155 16.81 22.75 -1.25
CA HIS A 155 17.86 23.64 -1.72
C HIS A 155 18.99 22.83 -2.36
N TYR A 156 19.25 23.11 -3.63
CA TYR A 156 20.29 22.48 -4.43
C TYR A 156 21.46 23.43 -4.64
N ASN A 157 22.69 22.91 -4.66
CA ASN A 157 23.85 23.68 -5.10
C ASN A 157 23.90 23.84 -6.63
N THR A 158 23.40 22.85 -7.35
CA THR A 158 23.25 22.85 -8.81
C THR A 158 21.79 22.54 -9.11
N GLU A 159 21.11 23.39 -9.87
CA GLU A 159 19.71 23.16 -10.21
C GLU A 159 19.53 21.83 -10.96
N PRO A 160 18.49 21.03 -10.61
CA PRO A 160 18.19 19.80 -11.33
C PRO A 160 17.99 20.04 -12.83
N THR A 161 18.47 19.11 -13.65
CA THR A 161 18.46 19.27 -15.11
C THR A 161 17.18 18.77 -15.79
N TRP A 162 16.24 18.18 -15.05
CA TRP A 162 15.01 17.60 -15.61
C TRP A 162 13.86 18.61 -15.61
N ASP A 163 12.93 18.47 -16.56
CA ASP A 163 11.78 19.36 -16.74
C ASP A 163 10.67 19.06 -15.72
N GLY A 164 10.38 20.01 -14.81
CA GLY A 164 9.28 19.90 -13.83
C GLY A 164 9.73 19.83 -12.37
N TRP A 165 11.00 20.08 -12.08
CA TRP A 165 11.51 20.15 -10.70
C TRP A 165 10.95 21.34 -9.93
N HIS A 166 10.76 21.18 -8.62
CA HIS A 166 10.21 22.22 -7.75
C HIS A 166 11.05 22.40 -6.48
N ALA A 167 11.65 23.58 -6.32
CA ALA A 167 12.38 23.95 -5.09
C ALA A 167 11.48 23.99 -3.85
N SER A 168 10.18 24.14 -4.06
CA SER A 168 9.16 24.21 -3.02
C SER A 168 7.94 23.38 -3.43
N ILE A 169 7.44 22.56 -2.52
CA ILE A 169 6.30 21.68 -2.77
C ILE A 169 5.35 21.75 -1.56
N ASN A 170 4.14 22.25 -1.78
CA ASN A 170 3.13 22.35 -0.73
C ASN A 170 2.71 20.96 -0.25
N TRP A 171 2.47 20.83 1.06
CA TRP A 171 1.92 19.60 1.63
C TRP A 171 0.41 19.45 1.40
N SER A 172 -0.24 20.52 0.95
CA SER A 172 -1.64 20.49 0.48
C SER A 172 -1.65 20.09 -1.00
N LEU A 173 -2.67 19.33 -1.42
CA LEU A 173 -2.83 18.88 -2.81
C LEU A 173 -3.14 20.04 -3.74
N THR A 174 -3.91 21.01 -3.26
CA THR A 174 -4.22 22.24 -3.99
C THR A 174 -3.21 23.32 -3.61
N ASP A 175 -2.75 24.09 -4.59
CA ASP A 175 -1.92 25.26 -4.30
C ASP A 175 -2.74 26.27 -3.47
N PRO A 176 -2.33 26.58 -2.23
CA PRO A 176 -3.04 27.50 -1.35
C PRO A 176 -3.01 28.96 -1.83
N TYR A 177 -2.26 29.28 -2.89
CA TYR A 177 -2.30 30.58 -3.56
C TYR A 177 -3.23 30.60 -4.78
N GLU A 178 -3.72 29.44 -5.22
CA GLU A 178 -4.71 29.30 -6.30
C GLU A 178 -6.15 29.17 -5.76
N GLU A 179 -6.47 29.91 -4.70
CA GLU A 179 -7.81 29.89 -4.09
C GLU A 179 -8.87 30.47 -5.04
N PRO A 180 -9.83 29.66 -5.57
CA PRO A 180 -10.95 30.19 -6.31
C PRO A 180 -11.84 30.93 -5.30
N ASN A 181 -11.72 32.25 -5.28
CA ASN A 181 -12.51 33.19 -4.45
C ASN A 181 -11.98 33.48 -3.02
N GLY A 182 -10.77 33.05 -2.67
CA GLY A 182 -10.12 33.41 -1.39
C GLY A 182 -10.66 32.69 -0.15
N GLU A 183 -11.37 31.57 -0.31
CA GLU A 183 -11.85 30.70 0.78
C GLU A 183 -10.86 29.55 1.00
N PRO A 184 -10.53 29.17 2.25
CA PRO A 184 -9.58 28.08 2.53
C PRO A 184 -9.96 26.74 1.88
N GLN A 185 -9.01 26.08 1.17
CA GLN A 185 -9.24 24.72 0.67
C GLN A 185 -9.38 23.68 1.80
N ALA A 186 -10.15 22.63 1.53
CA ALA A 186 -10.45 21.57 2.50
C ALA A 186 -9.26 20.65 2.82
N ASP A 187 -8.24 20.62 1.96
CA ASP A 187 -7.03 19.79 2.06
C ASP A 187 -5.83 20.55 2.66
N GLN A 188 -6.03 21.76 3.17
CA GLN A 188 -4.94 22.56 3.71
C GLN A 188 -4.28 21.90 4.93
N VAL A 189 -2.97 21.69 4.84
CA VAL A 189 -2.15 21.13 5.90
C VAL A 189 -1.42 22.25 6.62
N LYS A 190 -1.80 22.49 7.88
CA LYS A 190 -1.36 23.65 8.69
C LYS A 190 -0.95 23.26 10.10
N PHE A 191 0.10 23.92 10.60
CA PHE A 191 0.42 23.92 12.03
C PHE A 191 -0.70 24.56 12.85
N LYS A 192 -1.04 23.92 13.98
CA LYS A 192 -1.93 24.49 14.98
C LYS A 192 -1.11 25.21 16.05
N LYS A 193 -1.49 26.45 16.34
CA LYS A 193 -0.91 27.22 17.44
C LYS A 193 -1.50 26.76 18.78
N GLY A 194 -0.79 27.05 19.86
CA GLY A 194 -1.23 26.70 21.22
C GLY A 194 -1.09 25.21 21.57
N GLN A 195 -0.59 24.40 20.63
CA GLN A 195 -0.40 22.96 20.81
C GLN A 195 0.87 22.46 20.10
N TRP A 196 1.33 21.28 20.52
CA TRP A 196 2.41 20.55 19.86
C TRP A 196 1.93 20.00 18.52
N ASN A 197 2.82 20.04 17.53
CA ASN A 197 2.62 19.46 16.21
C ASN A 197 3.76 18.48 15.94
N HIS A 198 3.43 17.24 15.62
CA HIS A 198 4.40 16.24 15.21
C HIS A 198 4.65 16.33 13.71
N VAL A 199 5.90 16.57 13.33
CA VAL A 199 6.34 16.56 11.94
C VAL A 199 7.11 15.28 11.70
N GLU A 200 6.73 14.51 10.69
CA GLU A 200 7.52 13.38 10.18
C GLU A 200 7.74 13.53 8.67
N MET A 201 8.94 13.25 8.21
CA MET A 201 9.30 13.23 6.79
C MET A 201 10.05 11.96 6.47
N TYR A 202 9.81 11.41 5.29
CA TYR A 202 10.61 10.33 4.71
C TYR A 202 11.20 10.79 3.38
N ASN A 203 12.52 10.62 3.25
CA ASN A 203 13.25 10.95 2.04
C ASN A 203 14.04 9.72 1.60
N LYS A 204 13.76 9.25 0.38
CA LYS A 204 14.57 8.27 -0.34
C LYS A 204 15.22 8.97 -1.52
N LEU A 205 16.55 9.01 -1.53
CA LEU A 205 17.36 9.51 -2.64
C LEU A 205 17.07 8.68 -3.90
N ASN A 206 16.93 9.33 -5.05
CA ASN A 206 16.74 8.65 -6.33
C ASN A 206 18.03 7.95 -6.76
N THR A 207 17.94 6.84 -7.49
CA THR A 207 19.09 6.29 -8.22
C THR A 207 19.66 7.40 -9.12
N PRO A 208 20.99 7.63 -9.14
CA PRO A 208 21.61 8.70 -9.93
C PRO A 208 21.06 8.81 -11.36
N GLY A 209 20.45 9.96 -11.68
CA GLY A 209 19.86 10.24 -13.00
C GLY A 209 18.53 9.53 -13.30
N GLN A 210 17.88 8.91 -12.32
CA GLN A 210 16.53 8.32 -12.42
C GLN A 210 15.51 9.09 -11.58
N ASN A 211 14.22 8.89 -11.84
CA ASN A 211 13.09 9.49 -11.10
C ASN A 211 12.39 8.46 -10.19
N ASP A 212 13.14 7.84 -9.29
CA ASP A 212 12.68 6.77 -8.38
C ASP A 212 12.91 7.08 -6.89
N GLY A 213 13.20 8.35 -6.58
CA GLY A 213 13.26 8.88 -5.24
C GLY A 213 11.86 9.11 -4.65
N ILE A 214 11.79 9.18 -3.33
CA ILE A 214 10.53 9.32 -2.59
C ILE A 214 10.63 10.49 -1.62
N MET A 215 9.56 11.29 -1.56
CA MET A 215 9.38 12.36 -0.58
C MET A 215 7.99 12.21 0.04
N ARG A 216 7.92 11.99 1.35
CA ARG A 216 6.66 11.90 2.08
C ARG A 216 6.68 12.78 3.31
N GLY A 217 5.53 13.36 3.63
CA GLY A 217 5.33 14.23 4.79
C GLY A 217 4.09 13.81 5.57
N TRP A 218 4.21 13.78 6.89
CA TRP A 218 3.11 13.58 7.82
C TRP A 218 3.07 14.70 8.85
N LEU A 219 1.86 15.16 9.17
CA LEU A 219 1.59 16.07 10.26
C LEU A 219 0.65 15.37 11.25
N ASN A 220 1.08 15.20 12.50
CA ASN A 220 0.30 14.51 13.55
C ASN A 220 -0.19 13.13 13.08
N GLY A 221 0.73 12.32 12.53
CA GLY A 221 0.45 10.95 12.09
C GLY A 221 -0.29 10.81 10.75
N ASP A 222 -0.91 11.89 10.26
CA ASP A 222 -1.66 11.92 9.01
C ASP A 222 -0.76 12.20 7.80
N LEU A 223 -0.86 11.36 6.77
CA LEU A 223 -0.12 11.51 5.53
C LEU A 223 -0.64 12.73 4.79
N ALA A 224 0.21 13.74 4.67
CA ALA A 224 -0.10 14.99 3.98
C ALA A 224 0.26 14.91 2.49
N ILE A 225 1.41 14.31 2.18
CA ILE A 225 1.96 14.28 0.82
C ILE A 225 2.78 13.01 0.58
N ASP A 226 2.64 12.42 -0.61
CA ASP A 226 3.38 11.24 -1.07
C ASP A 226 3.80 11.39 -2.53
N ILE A 227 5.08 11.71 -2.74
CA ILE A 227 5.72 11.79 -4.06
C ILE A 227 6.64 10.58 -4.20
N THR A 228 6.39 9.74 -5.21
CA THR A 228 7.13 8.47 -5.42
C THR A 228 8.00 8.45 -6.67
N ASP A 229 7.98 9.52 -7.45
CA ASP A 229 8.66 9.69 -8.74
C ASP A 229 9.60 10.89 -8.74
N ASN A 230 10.29 11.13 -7.61
CA ASN A 230 11.19 12.26 -7.46
C ASN A 230 12.57 11.97 -8.06
N GLY A 231 13.04 12.82 -8.98
CA GLY A 231 14.37 12.74 -9.59
C GLY A 231 15.37 13.79 -9.08
N ASP A 232 14.96 14.62 -8.13
CA ASP A 232 15.64 15.89 -7.87
C ASP A 232 16.93 15.73 -7.04
N TYR A 233 17.09 14.61 -6.33
CA TYR A 233 18.10 14.50 -5.28
C TYR A 233 19.52 14.20 -5.79
N ARG A 234 19.66 13.38 -6.83
CA ARG A 234 20.95 12.93 -7.39
C ARG A 234 20.96 13.00 -8.91
N GLN A 235 21.88 13.78 -9.46
CA GLN A 235 22.20 13.75 -10.89
C GLN A 235 23.01 12.49 -11.25
N ALA A 236 23.21 12.23 -12.54
CA ALA A 236 23.74 10.95 -13.05
C ALA A 236 25.14 10.56 -12.52
N ASP A 237 25.96 11.52 -12.10
CA ASP A 237 27.33 11.34 -11.61
C ASP A 237 27.47 11.52 -10.09
N GLU A 238 26.35 11.61 -9.36
CA GLU A 238 26.33 11.94 -7.94
C GLU A 238 25.99 10.74 -7.04
N GLY A 239 26.51 9.56 -7.39
CA GLY A 239 26.31 8.34 -6.60
C GLY A 239 27.00 8.34 -5.23
N ASP A 240 27.87 9.31 -4.96
CA ASP A 240 28.54 9.52 -3.66
C ASP A 240 27.68 10.27 -2.63
N ILE A 241 26.50 10.74 -3.03
CA ILE A 241 25.58 11.46 -2.16
C ILE A 241 24.77 10.49 -1.30
N HIS A 242 24.91 10.66 0.02
CA HIS A 242 24.12 9.99 1.06
C HIS A 242 23.69 10.97 2.15
N LEU A 243 22.52 10.76 2.75
CA LEU A 243 22.01 11.55 3.87
C LEU A 243 22.92 11.37 5.09
N ASN A 244 23.35 12.48 5.69
CA ASN A 244 24.30 12.42 6.80
C ASN A 244 24.12 13.50 7.87
N ILE A 245 23.15 14.41 7.72
CA ILE A 245 22.97 15.58 8.59
C ILE A 245 21.48 15.85 8.84
N ILE A 246 21.11 16.17 10.10
CA ILE A 246 19.95 17.03 10.38
C ILE A 246 20.38 18.47 10.19
N TYR A 247 19.71 19.17 9.27
CA TYR A 247 19.84 20.60 9.16
C TYR A 247 18.87 21.30 10.11
N LEU A 248 19.30 21.47 11.36
CA LEU A 248 18.56 22.19 12.40
C LEU A 248 18.60 23.69 12.11
N SER A 249 17.67 24.14 11.28
CA SER A 249 17.62 25.50 10.75
C SER A 249 16.20 26.05 10.82
N THR A 250 15.97 26.99 11.73
CA THR A 250 14.68 27.69 11.85
C THR A 250 14.88 29.20 11.93
N PHE A 251 14.17 29.96 11.09
CA PHE A 251 14.27 31.42 11.00
C PHE A 251 13.16 32.00 10.12
N PHE A 252 12.75 33.25 10.36
CA PHE A 252 11.85 33.97 9.45
C PHE A 252 12.53 34.24 8.11
N GLY A 253 11.85 33.84 7.03
CA GLY A 253 12.40 33.75 5.69
C GLY A 253 12.44 35.08 4.92
N GLY A 254 12.68 34.99 3.61
CA GLY A 254 12.57 36.12 2.71
C GLY A 254 13.56 37.26 2.99
N SER A 255 13.25 38.42 2.43
CA SER A 255 14.09 39.62 2.55
C SER A 255 13.31 40.91 2.71
N ASP A 256 11.98 40.86 2.68
CA ASP A 256 11.10 42.02 2.77
C ASP A 256 10.25 41.99 4.06
N GLU A 257 9.49 43.06 4.26
CA GLU A 257 8.65 43.30 5.45
C GLU A 257 7.51 42.29 5.64
N THR A 258 7.10 41.58 4.59
CA THR A 258 6.02 40.60 4.69
C THR A 258 6.44 39.37 5.49
N PHE A 259 7.74 39.10 5.58
CA PHE A 259 8.33 38.02 6.37
C PHE A 259 8.71 38.46 7.79
N GLN A 260 8.78 39.75 8.07
CA GLN A 260 9.26 40.24 9.37
C GLN A 260 8.20 40.01 10.46
N PRO A 261 8.53 39.39 11.60
CA PRO A 261 7.62 39.32 12.74
C PRO A 261 7.43 40.70 13.35
N THR A 262 6.23 41.00 13.86
CA THR A 262 5.90 42.34 14.40
C THR A 262 6.22 42.50 15.88
N LYS A 263 6.74 41.45 16.51
CA LYS A 263 7.20 41.38 17.89
C LYS A 263 8.22 40.25 18.02
N ASP A 264 8.91 40.18 19.15
CA ASP A 264 9.71 39.01 19.50
C ASP A 264 8.80 37.79 19.62
N LEU A 265 9.21 36.68 19.00
CA LEU A 265 8.49 35.41 18.98
C LEU A 265 9.39 34.27 19.41
N GLU A 266 8.79 33.17 19.84
CA GLU A 266 9.48 31.94 20.23
C GLU A 266 8.76 30.73 19.64
N ALA A 267 9.52 29.68 19.33
CA ALA A 267 8.97 28.36 19.03
C ALA A 267 9.82 27.31 19.72
N TYR A 268 9.17 26.23 20.13
CA TYR A 268 9.79 25.17 20.91
C TYR A 268 9.87 23.90 20.09
N PHE A 269 10.98 23.18 20.19
CA PHE A 269 11.25 21.96 19.45
C PHE A 269 11.69 20.85 20.39
N ASP A 270 11.27 19.63 20.08
CA ASP A 270 11.56 18.48 20.93
C ASP A 270 11.61 17.16 20.15
N ASP A 271 12.19 16.13 20.77
CA ASP A 271 12.31 14.75 20.29
C ASP A 271 12.72 14.63 18.82
N PHE A 272 13.90 15.15 18.46
CA PHE A 272 14.45 14.94 17.13
C PHE A 272 14.88 13.48 16.98
N ILE A 273 14.23 12.75 16.07
CA ILE A 273 14.54 11.35 15.76
C ILE A 273 14.85 11.22 14.27
N VAL A 274 15.88 10.45 13.93
CA VAL A 274 16.14 9.98 12.56
C VAL A 274 16.18 8.47 12.58
N SER A 275 15.48 7.83 11.64
CA SER A 275 15.33 6.38 11.64
C SER A 275 15.32 5.78 10.23
N THR A 276 15.72 4.52 10.10
CA THR A 276 15.57 3.71 8.88
C THR A 276 14.16 3.11 8.74
N SER A 277 13.31 3.25 9.76
CA SER A 277 11.89 2.85 9.73
C SER A 277 10.99 4.01 10.13
N ARG A 278 9.71 3.95 9.76
CA ARG A 278 8.72 4.95 10.16
C ARG A 278 8.68 5.08 11.68
N ILE A 279 8.66 6.32 12.18
CA ILE A 279 8.72 6.66 13.60
C ILE A 279 7.29 6.73 14.15
N GLY A 280 6.37 7.36 13.40
CA GLY A 280 5.02 7.64 13.88
C GLY A 280 5.00 8.77 14.91
N ASP A 281 3.82 9.19 15.32
CA ASP A 281 3.57 10.33 16.21
C ASP A 281 3.43 9.94 17.69
N SER A 282 3.78 8.71 18.05
CA SER A 282 3.85 8.25 19.44
C SER A 282 5.23 8.43 20.08
N GLY A 283 6.26 8.82 19.31
CA GLY A 283 7.67 8.72 19.71
C GLY A 283 8.28 9.99 20.29
N GLY A 284 7.85 10.45 21.45
CA GLY A 284 8.52 11.54 22.17
C GLY A 284 8.29 11.48 23.67
N ASN A 285 9.35 11.58 24.46
CA ASN A 285 9.35 11.26 25.89
C ASN A 285 8.71 12.37 26.74
N GLY A 286 7.40 12.57 26.63
CA GLY A 286 6.61 13.40 27.56
C GLY A 286 5.78 12.50 28.48
N GLY A 287 6.29 12.22 29.68
CA GLY A 287 5.74 11.24 30.60
C GLY A 287 4.23 11.32 30.86
N ASP A 288 3.53 10.27 30.44
CA ASP A 288 2.48 9.66 31.24
C ASP A 288 2.89 8.20 31.49
N GLY A 289 2.88 7.77 32.74
CA GLY A 289 3.03 6.36 33.12
C GLY A 289 1.78 5.54 32.80
N GLY A 290 1.15 5.82 31.65
CA GLY A 290 0.06 5.08 31.06
C GLY A 290 0.62 4.05 30.10
N ASN A 291 -0.06 2.92 29.96
CA ASN A 291 0.30 1.90 28.98
C ASN A 291 0.50 2.56 27.60
N GLU A 292 1.62 2.23 26.96
CA GLU A 292 1.92 2.61 25.58
C GLU A 292 0.69 2.33 24.70
N ASN A 293 0.06 3.38 24.17
CA ASN A 293 -1.15 3.26 23.36
C ASN A 293 -0.81 2.59 22.03
N GLN A 294 -1.40 1.44 21.76
CA GLN A 294 -1.16 0.67 20.55
C GLN A 294 -2.20 1.07 19.52
N ALA A 295 -1.73 1.58 18.38
CA ALA A 295 -2.59 1.96 17.28
C ALA A 295 -3.63 0.88 16.94
N PRO A 296 -4.85 1.29 16.54
CA PRO A 296 -5.93 0.36 16.31
C PRO A 296 -5.58 -0.54 15.12
N ILE A 297 -6.13 -1.74 15.12
CA ILE A 297 -6.01 -2.69 14.02
C ILE A 297 -7.29 -2.62 13.21
N VAL A 298 -7.17 -2.48 11.89
CA VAL A 298 -8.30 -2.54 10.97
C VAL A 298 -8.07 -3.62 9.91
N GLU A 299 -9.12 -4.39 9.63
CA GLU A 299 -9.15 -5.37 8.54
C GLU A 299 -10.41 -5.18 7.70
N LEU A 300 -10.24 -5.01 6.39
CA LEU A 300 -11.34 -5.04 5.44
C LEU A 300 -11.90 -6.47 5.35
N THR A 301 -13.16 -6.64 5.73
CA THR A 301 -13.90 -7.90 5.64
C THR A 301 -14.85 -7.94 4.43
N SER A 302 -15.17 -6.80 3.84
CA SER A 302 -15.83 -6.69 2.54
C SER A 302 -15.31 -5.45 1.80
N PRO A 303 -14.82 -5.54 0.55
CA PRO A 303 -14.68 -6.74 -0.28
C PRO A 303 -13.90 -7.87 0.40
N THR A 304 -14.19 -9.12 0.08
CA THR A 304 -13.60 -10.28 0.79
C THR A 304 -12.20 -10.59 0.27
N THR A 305 -11.97 -10.40 -1.03
CA THR A 305 -10.71 -10.73 -1.72
C THR A 305 -10.23 -9.61 -2.64
N ASN A 306 -8.92 -9.58 -2.94
CA ASN A 306 -8.39 -8.70 -3.98
C ASN A 306 -8.95 -9.08 -5.36
N ASN A 307 -9.26 -8.06 -6.15
CA ASN A 307 -9.87 -8.13 -7.48
C ASN A 307 -11.25 -8.79 -7.50
N GLU A 308 -12.01 -8.68 -6.40
CA GLU A 308 -13.42 -9.03 -6.41
C GLU A 308 -14.17 -8.11 -7.38
N SER A 309 -15.01 -8.70 -8.23
CA SER A 309 -15.69 -7.99 -9.31
C SER A 309 -17.14 -7.67 -8.94
N TYR A 310 -17.56 -6.45 -9.23
CA TYR A 310 -18.92 -5.96 -9.03
C TYR A 310 -19.41 -5.27 -10.30
N THR A 311 -20.71 -5.06 -10.41
CA THR A 311 -21.31 -4.44 -11.58
C THR A 311 -21.52 -2.94 -11.40
N LEU A 312 -21.43 -2.15 -12.47
CA LEU A 312 -21.61 -0.71 -12.43
C LEU A 312 -23.01 -0.36 -11.92
N GLY A 313 -23.10 0.55 -10.94
CA GLY A 313 -24.39 0.84 -10.30
C GLY A 313 -24.86 -0.21 -9.29
N GLU A 314 -24.13 -1.31 -9.10
CA GLU A 314 -24.35 -2.22 -7.98
C GLU A 314 -23.91 -1.55 -6.67
N THR A 315 -24.75 -1.61 -5.64
CA THR A 315 -24.36 -1.13 -4.31
C THR A 315 -23.47 -2.15 -3.61
N ILE A 316 -22.19 -1.83 -3.52
CA ILE A 316 -21.15 -2.60 -2.84
C ILE A 316 -21.17 -2.23 -1.35
N THR A 317 -21.28 -3.23 -0.49
CA THR A 317 -21.16 -3.02 0.95
C THR A 317 -19.70 -3.14 1.36
N LEU A 318 -19.10 -2.06 1.82
CA LEU A 318 -17.78 -2.04 2.43
C LEU A 318 -17.93 -2.40 3.91
N ARG A 319 -17.10 -3.30 4.42
CA ARG A 319 -17.10 -3.70 5.83
C ARG A 319 -15.69 -3.81 6.36
N ALA A 320 -15.51 -3.40 7.60
CA ALA A 320 -14.26 -3.54 8.31
C ALA A 320 -14.50 -4.03 9.72
N ASN A 321 -13.58 -4.87 10.21
CA ASN A 321 -13.42 -5.09 11.63
C ASN A 321 -12.33 -4.15 12.11
N ALA A 322 -12.60 -3.42 13.18
CA ALA A 322 -11.58 -2.63 13.87
C ALA A 322 -11.60 -2.98 15.35
N SER A 323 -10.41 -3.05 15.94
CA SER A 323 -10.21 -3.29 17.35
C SER A 323 -8.99 -2.52 17.81
N ASP A 324 -9.05 -2.03 19.02
CA ASP A 324 -7.92 -1.36 19.65
C ASP A 324 -7.39 -2.23 20.81
N PRO A 325 -6.08 -2.50 20.90
CA PRO A 325 -5.51 -3.30 21.99
C PRO A 325 -5.61 -2.67 23.39
N ASP A 326 -5.70 -1.34 23.52
CA ASP A 326 -5.72 -0.62 24.80
C ASP A 326 -6.80 0.46 24.92
N GLY A 327 -7.60 0.69 23.88
CA GLY A 327 -8.69 1.64 23.84
C GLY A 327 -10.00 1.15 23.21
N ASP A 328 -10.86 2.11 22.88
CA ASP A 328 -12.07 1.91 22.09
C ASP A 328 -11.93 2.61 20.73
N ILE A 329 -12.53 2.04 19.68
CA ILE A 329 -12.59 2.67 18.36
C ILE A 329 -13.69 3.76 18.35
N ASP A 330 -13.34 4.98 17.91
CA ASP A 330 -14.28 6.06 17.58
C ASP A 330 -15.05 5.72 16.31
N LYS A 331 -14.30 5.49 15.23
CA LYS A 331 -14.83 5.33 13.88
C LYS A 331 -13.87 4.61 12.95
N VAL A 332 -14.42 4.10 11.85
CA VAL A 332 -13.66 3.63 10.70
C VAL A 332 -13.98 4.50 9.49
N ASN A 333 -12.96 5.03 8.85
CA ASN A 333 -13.08 5.70 7.55
C ASN A 333 -12.82 4.71 6.43
N PHE A 334 -13.66 4.75 5.40
CA PHE A 334 -13.48 4.07 4.14
C PHE A 334 -13.03 5.09 3.07
N LYS A 335 -12.10 4.67 2.22
CA LYS A 335 -11.56 5.44 1.08
C LYS A 335 -11.73 4.69 -0.23
N ILE A 336 -11.85 5.43 -1.33
CA ILE A 336 -11.85 4.93 -2.71
C ILE A 336 -10.72 5.66 -3.45
N ASP A 337 -9.77 4.91 -4.03
CA ASP A 337 -8.60 5.44 -4.73
C ASP A 337 -7.84 6.50 -3.91
N GLY A 338 -7.64 6.21 -2.63
CA GLY A 338 -6.95 7.10 -1.68
C GLY A 338 -7.79 8.28 -1.18
N THR A 339 -8.96 8.54 -1.77
CA THR A 339 -9.84 9.66 -1.39
C THR A 339 -10.85 9.23 -0.32
N TYR A 340 -11.09 10.06 0.70
CA TYR A 340 -12.12 9.82 1.72
C TYR A 340 -13.51 9.64 1.07
N TYR A 341 -14.21 8.58 1.46
CA TYR A 341 -15.55 8.29 0.96
C TYR A 341 -16.62 8.42 2.05
N ARG A 342 -16.46 7.69 3.16
CA ARG A 342 -17.45 7.63 4.25
C ARG A 342 -16.83 7.16 5.55
N SER A 343 -17.38 7.59 6.68
CA SER A 343 -17.04 7.08 8.00
C SER A 343 -18.22 6.36 8.66
N ASP A 344 -17.93 5.38 9.49
CA ASP A 344 -18.90 4.74 10.39
C ASP A 344 -18.35 4.71 11.82
N ALA A 345 -19.14 5.17 12.80
CA ALA A 345 -18.77 5.28 14.20
C ALA A 345 -19.40 4.17 15.06
N SER A 346 -19.99 3.14 14.46
CA SER A 346 -20.68 2.08 15.19
C SER A 346 -20.31 0.70 14.65
N SER A 347 -19.64 -0.11 15.46
CA SER A 347 -19.37 -1.51 15.13
C SER A 347 -20.68 -2.32 15.05
N PRO A 348 -20.88 -3.16 14.01
CA PRO A 348 -19.94 -3.50 12.94
C PRO A 348 -19.83 -2.40 11.87
N TYR A 349 -18.61 -1.95 11.59
CA TYR A 349 -18.35 -0.82 10.70
C TYR A 349 -18.66 -1.15 9.25
N SER A 350 -19.51 -0.32 8.63
CA SER A 350 -19.95 -0.53 7.27
C SER A 350 -20.25 0.76 6.50
N ALA A 351 -20.02 0.71 5.20
CA ALA A 351 -20.42 1.75 4.26
C ALA A 351 -21.04 1.10 3.02
N SER A 352 -21.90 1.83 2.32
CA SER A 352 -22.42 1.41 1.01
C SER A 352 -21.86 2.33 -0.05
N TRP A 353 -21.21 1.76 -1.07
CA TRP A 353 -20.62 2.47 -2.19
C TRP A 353 -21.26 1.98 -3.49
N THR A 354 -21.72 2.90 -4.34
CA THR A 354 -22.28 2.58 -5.65
C THR A 354 -21.42 3.28 -6.70
N PRO A 355 -20.57 2.56 -7.45
CA PRO A 355 -19.70 3.15 -8.45
C PRO A 355 -20.52 3.71 -9.61
N THR A 356 -20.12 4.87 -10.11
CA THR A 356 -20.73 5.54 -11.28
C THR A 356 -19.95 5.35 -12.57
N GLU A 357 -18.73 4.83 -12.47
CA GLU A 357 -17.88 4.49 -13.61
C GLU A 357 -17.32 3.06 -13.47
N ALA A 358 -17.08 2.41 -14.60
CA ALA A 358 -16.41 1.12 -14.64
C ALA A 358 -14.90 1.32 -14.60
N GLY A 359 -14.19 0.42 -13.93
CA GLY A 359 -12.77 0.59 -13.69
C GLY A 359 -12.27 -0.25 -12.53
N THR A 360 -10.99 -0.12 -12.23
CA THR A 360 -10.37 -0.74 -11.05
C THR A 360 -10.28 0.31 -9.96
N TYR A 361 -10.75 -0.01 -8.76
CA TYR A 361 -10.75 0.89 -7.62
C TYR A 361 -10.03 0.25 -6.44
N VAL A 362 -9.28 1.04 -5.69
CA VAL A 362 -8.67 0.62 -4.42
C VAL A 362 -9.59 1.05 -3.28
N ILE A 363 -10.21 0.08 -2.63
CA ILE A 363 -10.99 0.28 -1.42
C ILE A 363 -10.02 0.21 -0.24
N ALA A 364 -10.00 1.22 0.62
CA ALA A 364 -9.21 1.19 1.85
C ALA A 364 -10.07 1.48 3.08
N ALA A 365 -9.64 0.98 4.24
CA ALA A 365 -10.22 1.31 5.54
C ALA A 365 -9.12 1.73 6.54
N ARG A 366 -9.46 2.67 7.42
CA ARG A 366 -8.63 3.17 8.52
C ARG A 366 -9.46 3.36 9.78
N ALA A 367 -9.01 2.85 10.91
CA ALA A 367 -9.69 2.99 12.20
C ALA A 367 -9.07 4.14 13.03
N PHE A 368 -9.92 4.77 13.85
CA PHE A 368 -9.62 5.92 14.70
C PHE A 368 -10.02 5.57 16.13
N GLU A 369 -9.18 5.88 17.11
CA GLU A 369 -9.48 5.72 18.54
C GLU A 369 -10.41 6.82 19.07
N LYS A 370 -11.15 6.51 20.15
CA LYS A 370 -12.19 7.34 20.77
C LYS A 370 -11.70 8.53 21.56
N ASP A 371 -10.52 8.43 22.17
CA ASP A 371 -10.00 9.42 23.11
C ASP A 371 -8.48 9.65 22.97
N GLN A 372 -7.87 9.09 21.92
CA GLN A 372 -6.44 9.19 21.58
C GLN A 372 -6.31 9.43 20.07
N GLU A 373 -5.24 10.10 19.63
CA GLU A 373 -5.00 10.40 18.21
C GLU A 373 -4.45 9.18 17.42
N GLY A 374 -4.56 7.96 17.96
CA GLY A 374 -4.07 6.73 17.33
C GLY A 374 -4.91 6.31 16.13
N LEU A 375 -4.20 6.02 15.03
CA LEU A 375 -4.77 5.63 13.75
C LEU A 375 -4.18 4.32 13.26
N SER A 376 -5.03 3.45 12.72
CA SER A 376 -4.55 2.21 12.15
C SER A 376 -3.68 2.45 10.91
N ILE A 377 -2.83 1.46 10.59
CA ILE A 377 -2.32 1.31 9.22
C ILE A 377 -3.53 1.10 8.30
N GLU A 378 -3.50 1.70 7.11
CA GLU A 378 -4.55 1.48 6.13
C GLU A 378 -4.47 0.06 5.56
N THR A 379 -5.60 -0.63 5.58
CA THR A 379 -5.76 -1.89 4.86
C THR A 379 -6.51 -1.61 3.58
N SER A 380 -6.12 -2.27 2.48
CA SER A 380 -6.74 -2.05 1.18
C SER A 380 -7.04 -3.35 0.44
N LYS A 381 -8.06 -3.28 -0.41
CA LYS A 381 -8.39 -4.30 -1.39
C LYS A 381 -8.74 -3.63 -2.70
N THR A 382 -8.21 -4.18 -3.79
CA THR A 382 -8.60 -3.77 -5.13
C THR A 382 -9.93 -4.43 -5.49
N VAL A 383 -10.85 -3.69 -6.11
CA VAL A 383 -12.07 -4.21 -6.73
C VAL A 383 -12.14 -3.81 -8.18
N VAL A 384 -12.85 -4.61 -8.97
CA VAL A 384 -13.06 -4.35 -10.39
C VAL A 384 -14.54 -4.09 -10.63
N ILE A 385 -14.87 -2.88 -11.08
CA ILE A 385 -16.21 -2.50 -11.49
C ILE A 385 -16.33 -2.75 -12.98
N LEU A 386 -17.18 -3.71 -13.32
CA LEU A 386 -17.52 -4.05 -14.68
C LEU A 386 -18.77 -3.26 -15.08
N ASN A 387 -18.87 -2.79 -16.33
CA ASN A 387 -20.11 -2.18 -16.80
C ASN A 387 -21.31 -3.13 -16.57
N TYR A 388 -22.42 -2.57 -16.10
CA TYR A 388 -23.71 -3.26 -16.02
C TYR A 388 -24.30 -3.32 -17.42
N ASP A 389 -24.21 -4.49 -18.02
CA ASP A 389 -25.12 -4.87 -19.08
C ASP A 389 -26.44 -5.25 -18.40
N ASP A 390 -27.33 -4.28 -18.22
CA ASP A 390 -28.75 -4.62 -18.22
C ASP A 390 -28.99 -5.33 -19.56
N GLY A 391 -29.80 -6.37 -19.57
CA GLY A 391 -30.16 -7.10 -20.79
C GLY A 391 -30.98 -6.26 -21.80
N GLY A 392 -30.80 -4.94 -21.83
CA GLY A 392 -31.36 -3.98 -22.77
C GLY A 392 -30.38 -3.69 -23.89
N ASP A 393 -30.63 -4.33 -25.02
CA ASP A 393 -30.12 -4.06 -26.36
C ASP A 393 -29.86 -2.56 -26.63
N SER A 394 -28.59 -2.15 -26.64
CA SER A 394 -28.02 -1.16 -27.57
C SER A 394 -26.49 -1.03 -27.41
N GLY A 395 -25.75 -2.01 -27.93
CA GLY A 395 -24.43 -1.75 -28.52
C GLY A 395 -23.16 -1.94 -27.69
N ARG A 396 -23.18 -2.59 -26.51
CA ARG A 396 -21.95 -2.97 -25.79
C ARG A 396 -21.81 -4.49 -25.69
N GLY A 397 -20.58 -4.99 -25.85
CA GLY A 397 -20.27 -6.38 -26.22
C GLY A 397 -20.58 -7.44 -25.16
N CYS A 398 -20.91 -8.65 -25.62
CA CYS A 398 -21.32 -9.77 -24.78
C CYS A 398 -20.14 -10.30 -23.94
N SER A 399 -20.28 -10.35 -22.62
CA SER A 399 -19.17 -10.61 -21.69
C SER A 399 -18.85 -12.09 -21.42
N PHE A 400 -19.72 -13.03 -21.85
CA PHE A 400 -19.55 -14.49 -21.70
C PHE A 400 -19.09 -14.95 -20.30
N ASN A 401 -19.61 -14.32 -19.25
CA ASN A 401 -19.26 -14.59 -17.84
C ASN A 401 -17.76 -14.40 -17.53
N THR A 402 -17.09 -13.46 -18.20
CA THR A 402 -15.70 -13.12 -17.89
C THR A 402 -15.60 -11.97 -16.87
N PRO A 403 -14.55 -11.94 -16.02
CA PRO A 403 -13.52 -12.97 -15.85
C PRO A 403 -14.07 -14.26 -15.25
N VAL A 404 -13.53 -15.41 -15.69
CA VAL A 404 -13.87 -16.72 -15.11
C VAL A 404 -12.89 -17.09 -13.99
N SER A 405 -13.39 -17.65 -12.90
CA SER A 405 -12.59 -18.00 -11.72
C SER A 405 -11.65 -19.19 -11.92
N ASN A 406 -11.85 -19.99 -12.97
CA ASN A 406 -11.04 -21.17 -13.29
C ASN A 406 -10.08 -20.90 -14.45
N SER A 407 -9.00 -21.67 -14.51
CA SER A 407 -8.09 -21.67 -15.65
C SER A 407 -8.71 -22.27 -16.91
N ILE A 408 -8.13 -21.96 -18.07
CA ILE A 408 -8.52 -22.53 -19.35
C ILE A 408 -7.97 -23.95 -19.46
N SER A 409 -8.88 -24.90 -19.67
CA SER A 409 -8.53 -26.30 -19.95
C SER A 409 -7.72 -26.45 -21.24
N ASN A 410 -7.03 -27.58 -21.40
CA ASN A 410 -6.24 -27.91 -22.58
C ASN A 410 -7.04 -27.68 -23.90
N ILE A 411 -6.42 -27.02 -24.88
CA ILE A 411 -6.96 -26.81 -26.23
C ILE A 411 -5.96 -27.35 -27.25
N GLU A 412 -6.24 -28.54 -27.77
CA GLU A 412 -5.31 -29.23 -28.66
C GLU A 412 -5.49 -28.78 -30.11
N LYS A 413 -4.53 -27.99 -30.60
CA LYS A 413 -4.38 -27.59 -32.02
C LYS A 413 -5.71 -27.30 -32.73
N THR A 414 -6.56 -26.51 -32.08
CA THR A 414 -7.91 -26.21 -32.54
C THR A 414 -7.89 -25.02 -33.49
N SER A 415 -8.72 -25.07 -34.53
CA SER A 415 -8.93 -23.97 -35.48
C SER A 415 -10.38 -23.52 -35.48
N PHE A 416 -10.57 -22.22 -35.70
CA PHE A 416 -11.86 -21.55 -35.82
C PHE A 416 -11.92 -20.82 -37.16
N THR A 417 -12.94 -21.09 -37.98
CA THR A 417 -13.10 -20.49 -39.31
C THR A 417 -13.93 -19.22 -39.29
N GLU A 418 -14.73 -19.01 -38.24
CA GLU A 418 -15.56 -17.82 -38.07
C GLU A 418 -15.06 -16.97 -36.90
N VAL A 419 -15.25 -15.66 -37.02
CA VAL A 419 -15.06 -14.70 -35.94
C VAL A 419 -16.22 -13.71 -35.94
N TYR A 420 -16.85 -13.55 -34.78
CA TYR A 420 -17.86 -12.54 -34.56
C TYR A 420 -17.28 -11.47 -33.64
N VAL A 421 -17.38 -10.21 -34.10
CA VAL A 421 -17.02 -9.03 -33.30
C VAL A 421 -18.32 -8.50 -32.72
N LEU A 422 -18.49 -8.63 -31.41
CA LEU A 422 -19.71 -8.29 -30.69
C LEU A 422 -19.47 -6.99 -29.90
N GLY A 423 -20.36 -6.01 -30.02
CA GLY A 423 -20.19 -4.67 -29.40
C GLY A 423 -19.60 -3.63 -30.36
N SER A 424 -19.41 -2.40 -29.86
CA SER A 424 -18.81 -1.28 -30.59
C SER A 424 -17.28 -1.25 -30.43
N ASN A 425 -16.54 -0.71 -31.42
CA ASN A 425 -15.08 -0.47 -31.38
C ASN A 425 -14.14 -1.68 -31.51
N GLY A 426 -14.65 -2.86 -31.89
CA GLY A 426 -13.80 -4.03 -32.17
C GLY A 426 -13.00 -3.92 -33.48
N PRO A 427 -11.95 -4.77 -33.65
CA PRO A 427 -11.13 -4.78 -34.85
C PRO A 427 -11.95 -5.12 -36.09
N SER A 428 -11.57 -4.55 -37.23
CA SER A 428 -12.12 -4.97 -38.51
C SER A 428 -11.56 -6.35 -38.87
N MET A 429 -12.36 -7.38 -38.67
CA MET A 429 -12.02 -8.77 -38.99
C MET A 429 -12.45 -9.15 -40.42
N SER A 430 -12.63 -8.16 -41.32
CA SER A 430 -13.19 -8.38 -42.66
C SER A 430 -12.33 -9.26 -43.58
N ASN A 431 -11.03 -9.38 -43.29
CA ASN A 431 -10.11 -10.24 -44.01
C ASN A 431 -9.70 -11.49 -43.21
N PHE A 432 -10.38 -11.76 -42.09
CA PHE A 432 -10.17 -12.96 -41.31
C PHE A 432 -10.44 -14.21 -42.16
N ARG A 433 -9.61 -15.23 -41.96
CA ARG A 433 -9.81 -16.54 -42.58
C ARG A 433 -9.87 -17.65 -41.54
N LYS A 434 -9.03 -17.57 -40.51
CA LYS A 434 -8.91 -18.61 -39.50
C LYS A 434 -8.17 -18.12 -38.28
N PHE A 435 -8.58 -18.54 -37.10
CA PHE A 435 -7.80 -18.47 -35.87
C PHE A 435 -7.35 -19.88 -35.47
N THR A 436 -6.13 -20.03 -34.96
CA THR A 436 -5.61 -21.33 -34.50
C THR A 436 -4.93 -21.18 -33.16
N ILE A 437 -5.28 -22.05 -32.21
CA ILE A 437 -4.72 -22.12 -30.87
C ILE A 437 -4.28 -23.54 -30.52
N ASN A 438 -3.15 -23.66 -29.83
CA ASN A 438 -2.67 -24.91 -29.25
C ASN A 438 -2.13 -24.60 -27.84
N TRP A 439 -2.96 -24.82 -26.84
CA TRP A 439 -2.72 -24.50 -25.44
C TRP A 439 -2.67 -25.78 -24.61
N ASN A 440 -1.58 -26.03 -23.88
CA ASN A 440 -1.46 -27.14 -22.96
C ASN A 440 -1.40 -26.65 -21.52
N ALA A 441 -2.47 -26.92 -20.77
CA ALA A 441 -2.59 -26.50 -19.38
C ALA A 441 -1.57 -27.18 -18.45
N ALA A 442 -1.21 -28.44 -18.71
CA ALA A 442 -0.30 -29.19 -17.84
C ALA A 442 1.15 -28.69 -17.94
N SER A 443 1.58 -28.28 -19.14
CA SER A 443 2.91 -27.68 -19.34
C SER A 443 2.91 -26.16 -19.27
N ASN A 444 1.76 -25.53 -19.01
CA ASN A 444 1.56 -24.08 -19.15
C ASN A 444 2.06 -23.54 -20.51
N GLY A 445 1.96 -24.37 -21.56
CA GLY A 445 2.59 -24.13 -22.86
C GLY A 445 1.59 -23.69 -23.93
N LEU A 446 1.71 -22.44 -24.39
CA LEU A 446 1.00 -21.96 -25.58
C LEU A 446 1.86 -22.17 -26.83
N TYR A 447 1.63 -23.28 -27.53
CA TYR A 447 2.44 -23.68 -28.69
C TYR A 447 2.02 -23.02 -30.00
N GLN A 448 0.77 -22.57 -30.10
CA GLN A 448 0.24 -21.87 -31.27
C GLN A 448 -0.84 -20.87 -30.85
N PHE A 449 -0.78 -19.65 -31.39
CA PHE A 449 -1.82 -18.62 -31.29
C PHE A 449 -1.64 -17.71 -32.50
N ALA A 450 -2.44 -17.93 -33.55
CA ALA A 450 -2.21 -17.29 -34.84
C ALA A 450 -3.50 -17.02 -35.62
N ILE A 451 -3.48 -15.95 -36.41
CA ILE A 451 -4.56 -15.57 -37.32
C ILE A 451 -4.08 -15.70 -38.77
N ASN A 452 -4.87 -16.35 -39.61
CA ASN A 452 -4.70 -16.33 -41.06
C ASN A 452 -5.64 -15.28 -41.66
N THR A 453 -5.14 -14.56 -42.67
CA THR A 453 -5.91 -13.57 -43.44
C THR A 453 -6.15 -14.07 -44.85
N ASN A 454 -7.20 -13.60 -45.51
CA ASN A 454 -7.56 -13.99 -46.89
C ASN A 454 -6.92 -13.08 -47.97
N ASN A 455 -6.35 -11.95 -47.58
CA ASN A 455 -5.79 -10.94 -48.49
C ASN A 455 -4.31 -10.60 -48.21
N GLY A 456 -3.68 -11.27 -47.24
CA GLY A 456 -2.27 -11.07 -46.93
C GLY A 456 -1.95 -9.81 -46.13
N ILE A 457 -2.94 -9.13 -45.54
CA ILE A 457 -2.75 -7.90 -44.75
C ILE A 457 -3.04 -8.20 -43.26
N PRO A 458 -2.10 -8.01 -42.31
CA PRO A 458 -0.70 -7.62 -42.51
C PRO A 458 0.19 -8.76 -43.07
N SER A 459 -0.27 -10.02 -42.98
CA SER A 459 0.37 -11.21 -43.56
C SER A 459 -0.67 -12.31 -43.73
N TYR A 460 -0.46 -13.27 -44.63
CA TYR A 460 -1.29 -14.47 -44.75
C TYR A 460 -1.24 -15.36 -43.49
N TYR A 461 -0.18 -15.22 -42.69
CA TYR A 461 -0.02 -15.86 -41.39
C TYR A 461 0.52 -14.84 -40.39
N VAL A 462 -0.32 -14.46 -39.43
CA VAL A 462 -0.01 -13.56 -38.33
C VAL A 462 0.22 -14.42 -37.10
N ASP A 463 1.49 -14.72 -36.79
CA ASP A 463 1.87 -15.41 -35.57
C ASP A 463 1.85 -14.41 -34.39
N LEU A 464 1.00 -14.66 -33.41
CA LEU A 464 0.85 -13.79 -32.24
C LEU A 464 1.55 -14.36 -31.01
N LYS A 465 2.11 -15.57 -31.06
CA LYS A 465 2.68 -16.23 -29.88
C LYS A 465 3.81 -15.41 -29.24
N ASN A 466 4.67 -14.80 -30.07
CA ASN A 466 5.78 -13.96 -29.60
C ASN A 466 5.37 -12.48 -29.42
N LYS A 467 4.09 -12.19 -29.60
CA LYS A 467 3.48 -10.85 -29.58
C LYS A 467 2.43 -10.72 -28.49
N LEU A 468 2.39 -11.69 -27.57
CA LEU A 468 1.41 -11.71 -26.49
C LEU A 468 2.02 -12.19 -25.19
N THR A 469 1.41 -11.78 -24.08
CA THR A 469 1.56 -12.40 -22.76
C THR A 469 0.24 -13.05 -22.36
N HIS A 470 0.27 -14.09 -21.51
CA HIS A 470 -0.95 -14.80 -21.12
C HIS A 470 -0.94 -15.37 -19.70
N THR A 471 -2.12 -15.51 -19.11
CA THR A 471 -2.38 -16.17 -17.83
C THR A 471 -3.39 -17.32 -17.94
N LEU A 472 -3.49 -17.95 -19.12
CA LEU A 472 -4.46 -19.04 -19.40
C LEU A 472 -4.50 -20.17 -18.36
N GLY A 473 -3.38 -20.49 -17.72
CA GLY A 473 -3.28 -21.53 -16.68
C GLY A 473 -3.69 -21.10 -15.27
N GLN A 474 -4.09 -19.84 -15.08
CA GLN A 474 -4.45 -19.24 -13.79
C GLN A 474 -5.94 -18.90 -13.72
N SER A 475 -6.45 -18.57 -12.53
CA SER A 475 -7.76 -17.92 -12.39
C SER A 475 -7.77 -16.57 -13.11
N ASN A 476 -8.94 -16.14 -13.56
CA ASN A 476 -9.12 -14.94 -14.38
C ASN A 476 -8.18 -14.97 -15.60
N PRO A 477 -8.25 -16.01 -16.45
CA PRO A 477 -7.33 -16.19 -17.55
C PRO A 477 -7.43 -15.02 -18.54
N SER A 478 -6.28 -14.54 -18.97
CA SER A 478 -6.18 -13.39 -19.87
C SER A 478 -5.07 -13.52 -20.90
N VAL A 479 -5.17 -12.72 -21.95
CA VAL A 479 -4.13 -12.50 -22.95
C VAL A 479 -3.99 -10.99 -23.19
N THR A 480 -2.77 -10.51 -23.31
CA THR A 480 -2.48 -9.14 -23.77
C THR A 480 -1.66 -9.23 -25.05
N ILE A 481 -2.13 -8.61 -26.13
CA ILE A 481 -1.52 -8.65 -27.47
C ILE A 481 -0.93 -7.28 -27.79
N SER A 482 0.29 -7.26 -28.34
CA SER A 482 0.94 -6.04 -28.83
C SER A 482 1.63 -6.30 -30.17
N ASN A 483 1.70 -5.27 -31.02
CA ASN A 483 2.34 -5.33 -32.33
C ASN A 483 1.77 -6.41 -33.25
N SER A 484 0.47 -6.74 -33.15
CA SER A 484 -0.16 -7.74 -34.02
C SER A 484 -0.10 -7.34 -35.50
N GLY A 485 -0.16 -6.03 -35.77
CA GLY A 485 -0.31 -5.46 -37.11
C GLY A 485 -1.76 -5.50 -37.62
N ILE A 486 -2.71 -5.92 -36.79
CA ILE A 486 -4.15 -5.91 -37.09
C ILE A 486 -4.76 -4.74 -36.33
N SER A 487 -5.35 -3.79 -37.07
CA SER A 487 -5.94 -2.57 -36.49
C SER A 487 -7.06 -2.92 -35.49
N GLY A 488 -6.96 -2.39 -34.27
CA GLY A 488 -7.92 -2.62 -33.19
C GLY A 488 -7.80 -3.96 -32.44
N LEU A 489 -6.81 -4.80 -32.78
CA LEU A 489 -6.62 -6.11 -32.10
C LEU A 489 -5.64 -6.03 -30.92
N ASP A 490 -4.69 -5.09 -30.93
CA ASP A 490 -3.77 -4.93 -29.80
C ASP A 490 -4.53 -4.43 -28.57
N GLY A 491 -4.29 -5.03 -27.41
CA GLY A 491 -5.07 -4.79 -26.20
C GLY A 491 -5.07 -5.98 -25.24
N SER A 492 -5.78 -5.83 -24.13
CA SER A 492 -5.93 -6.86 -23.10
C SER A 492 -7.31 -7.49 -23.12
N TYR A 493 -7.37 -8.81 -22.98
CA TYR A 493 -8.59 -9.60 -23.11
C TYR A 493 -8.75 -10.58 -21.95
N TRP A 494 -9.95 -10.69 -21.40
CA TRP A 494 -10.33 -11.89 -20.66
C TRP A 494 -10.58 -13.04 -21.62
N ILE A 495 -10.17 -14.24 -21.22
CA ILE A 495 -10.34 -15.45 -22.01
C ILE A 495 -11.37 -16.34 -21.37
N THR A 496 -12.26 -16.91 -22.17
CA THR A 496 -13.16 -17.97 -21.71
C THR A 496 -13.46 -18.95 -22.84
N ARG A 497 -14.16 -20.03 -22.49
CA ARG A 497 -14.70 -21.02 -23.41
C ARG A 497 -16.22 -20.95 -23.37
N ASP A 498 -16.82 -20.99 -24.54
CA ASP A 498 -18.26 -21.12 -24.69
C ASP A 498 -18.57 -22.34 -25.53
N GLY A 499 -18.83 -23.47 -24.86
CA GLY A 499 -18.79 -24.78 -25.49
C GLY A 499 -17.45 -25.01 -26.20
N ASP A 500 -17.51 -25.24 -27.50
CA ASP A 500 -16.33 -25.45 -28.34
C ASP A 500 -15.68 -24.14 -28.82
N SER A 501 -16.33 -22.99 -28.64
CA SER A 501 -15.86 -21.69 -29.12
C SER A 501 -14.82 -21.05 -28.19
N PHE A 502 -13.94 -20.24 -28.76
CA PHE A 502 -12.92 -19.50 -28.01
C PHE A 502 -13.28 -18.02 -27.98
N VAL A 503 -13.29 -17.43 -26.78
CA VAL A 503 -13.83 -16.09 -26.57
C VAL A 503 -12.77 -15.19 -25.95
N MET A 504 -12.59 -14.01 -26.54
CA MET A 504 -11.73 -12.94 -26.03
C MET A 504 -12.59 -11.69 -25.79
N VAL A 505 -12.79 -11.33 -24.53
CA VAL A 505 -13.58 -10.17 -24.13
C VAL A 505 -12.64 -9.02 -23.83
N SER A 506 -12.74 -7.91 -24.56
CA SER A 506 -11.88 -6.75 -24.36
C SER A 506 -12.06 -6.18 -22.96
N LYS A 507 -10.95 -5.89 -22.28
CA LYS A 507 -10.99 -5.31 -20.93
C LYS A 507 -11.29 -3.80 -20.93
N THR A 508 -11.08 -3.11 -22.04
CA THR A 508 -11.12 -1.65 -22.11
C THR A 508 -12.05 -1.10 -23.19
N GLU A 509 -12.15 -1.79 -24.33
CA GLU A 509 -12.78 -1.22 -25.54
C GLU A 509 -14.25 -1.64 -25.75
N GLY A 510 -14.82 -2.46 -24.86
CA GLY A 510 -16.25 -2.78 -24.87
C GLY A 510 -16.73 -3.69 -26.01
N PHE A 511 -15.84 -4.51 -26.58
CA PHE A 511 -16.15 -5.53 -27.60
C PHE A 511 -15.68 -6.93 -27.20
N THR A 512 -16.23 -7.95 -27.87
CA THR A 512 -15.83 -9.35 -27.75
C THR A 512 -15.51 -9.97 -29.09
N LEU A 513 -14.38 -10.68 -29.18
CA LEU A 513 -14.07 -11.57 -30.29
C LEU A 513 -14.51 -12.98 -29.94
N TYR A 514 -15.46 -13.50 -30.70
CA TYR A 514 -15.98 -14.85 -30.54
C TYR A 514 -15.55 -15.70 -31.73
N PHE A 515 -14.59 -16.61 -31.51
CA PHE A 515 -14.07 -17.51 -32.52
C PHE A 515 -14.83 -18.84 -32.50
N SER A 516 -15.43 -19.20 -33.63
CA SER A 516 -16.26 -20.40 -33.75
C SER A 516 -16.05 -21.14 -35.07
N ASN A 517 -16.66 -22.32 -35.18
CA ASN A 517 -16.86 -23.05 -36.44
C ASN A 517 -18.35 -23.14 -36.79
N ASP A 518 -19.23 -22.53 -35.99
CA ASP A 518 -20.63 -22.32 -36.32
C ASP A 518 -20.76 -21.10 -37.23
N ASP A 519 -21.68 -21.14 -38.19
CA ASP A 519 -21.93 -20.06 -39.14
C ASP A 519 -22.93 -19.02 -38.61
N GLN A 520 -23.51 -19.26 -37.44
CA GLN A 520 -24.36 -18.32 -36.73
C GLN A 520 -23.63 -17.56 -35.61
N ALA A 521 -23.88 -16.25 -35.53
CA ALA A 521 -23.40 -15.42 -34.44
C ALA A 521 -24.02 -15.88 -33.10
N PRO A 522 -23.27 -15.85 -31.99
CA PRO A 522 -23.81 -16.23 -30.69
C PRO A 522 -24.92 -15.27 -30.23
N SER A 523 -25.98 -15.82 -29.63
CA SER A 523 -27.03 -15.00 -29.01
C SER A 523 -26.60 -14.52 -27.63
N CYS A 524 -26.66 -13.20 -27.43
CA CYS A 524 -26.32 -12.57 -26.15
C CYS A 524 -27.52 -12.36 -25.24
N THR A 525 -28.74 -12.60 -25.75
CA THR A 525 -30.01 -12.21 -25.12
C THR A 525 -30.74 -13.33 -24.37
N ASN A 526 -30.27 -14.59 -24.43
CA ASN A 526 -30.96 -15.73 -23.83
C ASN A 526 -30.03 -16.66 -23.04
N ARG A 527 -29.30 -16.12 -22.06
CA ARG A 527 -28.59 -16.94 -21.07
C ARG A 527 -29.10 -16.68 -19.65
N SER A 528 -30.41 -16.85 -19.47
CA SER A 528 -30.93 -17.26 -18.18
C SER A 528 -30.41 -18.67 -17.91
N SER A 529 -29.49 -18.82 -16.96
CA SER A 529 -29.31 -19.92 -16.00
C SER A 529 -29.99 -21.29 -16.20
N THR A 530 -30.07 -21.84 -17.41
CA THR A 530 -30.64 -23.18 -17.64
C THR A 530 -29.72 -23.99 -18.54
N GLY A 531 -28.84 -24.77 -17.91
CA GLY A 531 -27.98 -25.73 -18.58
C GLY A 531 -26.63 -25.95 -17.94
N LEU A 532 -26.52 -25.97 -16.60
CA LEU A 532 -25.31 -26.49 -15.96
C LEU A 532 -25.30 -28.01 -16.11
N THR A 533 -24.51 -28.51 -17.04
CA THR A 533 -23.86 -29.81 -16.85
C THR A 533 -23.08 -29.74 -15.55
N LYS A 534 -23.42 -30.67 -14.64
CA LYS A 534 -22.88 -30.83 -13.30
C LYS A 534 -21.35 -30.82 -13.30
N VAL A 535 -20.75 -29.67 -12.98
CA VAL A 535 -19.37 -29.56 -12.51
C VAL A 535 -19.43 -29.57 -11.00
N ASP A 536 -18.71 -30.50 -10.38
CA ASP A 536 -18.76 -30.80 -8.94
C ASP A 536 -18.67 -29.54 -8.07
N SER A 537 -19.76 -29.23 -7.40
CA SER A 537 -19.87 -28.16 -6.40
C SER A 537 -19.33 -28.58 -5.03
N PHE A 538 -18.46 -29.61 -4.96
CA PHE A 538 -17.96 -30.13 -3.69
C PHE A 538 -16.94 -29.17 -3.08
N SER A 539 -17.28 -28.62 -1.92
CA SER A 539 -16.47 -27.68 -1.14
C SER A 539 -16.40 -28.16 0.31
N TYR A 540 -15.30 -27.84 1.00
CA TYR A 540 -15.15 -28.13 2.42
C TYR A 540 -14.33 -27.04 3.11
N TYR A 541 -14.82 -26.54 4.24
CA TYR A 541 -14.25 -25.41 4.97
C TYR A 541 -14.67 -25.43 6.45
N PRO A 542 -13.94 -24.75 7.36
CA PRO A 542 -12.63 -24.14 7.12
C PRO A 542 -11.55 -25.22 6.92
N ASN A 543 -10.49 -24.89 6.19
CA ASN A 543 -9.29 -25.70 6.04
C ASN A 543 -8.09 -24.74 5.80
N PRO A 544 -7.22 -24.50 6.79
CA PRO A 544 -7.05 -25.26 8.04
C PRO A 544 -8.24 -25.19 9.00
N VAL A 545 -8.44 -26.26 9.77
CA VAL A 545 -9.59 -26.43 10.67
C VAL A 545 -9.15 -26.50 12.13
N ASN A 546 -9.88 -25.81 13.01
CA ASN A 546 -9.81 -26.01 14.45
C ASN A 546 -10.76 -27.15 14.88
N ASN A 547 -12.07 -26.91 14.96
CA ASN A 547 -12.96 -27.85 15.65
C ASN A 547 -13.88 -28.67 14.75
N SER A 548 -14.36 -28.10 13.66
CA SER A 548 -15.34 -28.76 12.78
C SER A 548 -15.19 -28.31 11.34
N ILE A 549 -15.36 -29.24 10.41
CA ILE A 549 -15.27 -29.02 8.96
C ILE A 549 -16.67 -29.16 8.39
N PHE A 550 -17.16 -28.12 7.75
CA PHE A 550 -18.35 -28.16 6.93
C PHE A 550 -18.01 -28.63 5.51
N MET A 551 -18.75 -29.57 4.97
CA MET A 551 -18.63 -30.06 3.60
C MET A 551 -19.96 -29.86 2.89
N ASN A 552 -19.93 -29.34 1.67
CA ASN A 552 -21.10 -29.01 0.88
C ASN A 552 -20.93 -29.52 -0.56
N GLY A 553 -22.03 -29.83 -1.24
CA GLY A 553 -21.99 -30.39 -2.59
C GLY A 553 -21.57 -31.86 -2.62
N ILE A 554 -21.87 -32.64 -1.57
CA ILE A 554 -21.65 -34.08 -1.54
C ILE A 554 -22.60 -34.74 -2.53
N ASP A 555 -22.06 -35.44 -3.53
CA ASP A 555 -22.85 -36.21 -4.48
C ASP A 555 -23.56 -37.36 -3.74
N ALA A 556 -24.86 -37.55 -4.02
CA ALA A 556 -25.66 -38.64 -3.46
C ALA A 556 -25.14 -40.06 -3.79
N SER A 557 -24.18 -40.19 -4.71
CA SER A 557 -23.47 -41.43 -4.99
C SER A 557 -22.49 -41.85 -3.88
N PHE A 558 -22.01 -40.90 -3.06
CA PHE A 558 -21.12 -41.16 -1.93
C PHE A 558 -21.91 -41.53 -0.67
N HIS A 559 -21.46 -42.56 0.04
CA HIS A 559 -22.13 -43.09 1.24
C HIS A 559 -21.26 -43.08 2.50
N GLU A 560 -19.99 -42.74 2.39
CA GLU A 560 -19.07 -42.72 3.53
C GLU A 560 -17.98 -41.67 3.33
N ILE A 561 -17.65 -40.98 4.42
CA ILE A 561 -16.48 -40.11 4.53
C ILE A 561 -15.50 -40.77 5.48
N VAL A 562 -14.27 -40.93 5.04
CA VAL A 562 -13.18 -41.51 5.84
C VAL A 562 -12.05 -40.51 5.95
N ILE A 563 -11.56 -40.26 7.17
CA ILE A 563 -10.40 -39.42 7.43
C ILE A 563 -9.21 -40.30 7.75
N TYR A 564 -8.11 -40.07 7.04
CA TYR A 564 -6.83 -40.75 7.19
C TYR A 564 -5.78 -39.85 7.82
N SER A 565 -4.93 -40.40 8.68
CA SER A 565 -3.64 -39.79 8.97
C SER A 565 -2.71 -39.88 7.75
N VAL A 566 -1.62 -39.11 7.73
CA VAL A 566 -0.59 -39.20 6.67
C VAL A 566 -0.02 -40.61 6.47
N ASN A 567 -0.07 -41.47 7.50
CA ASN A 567 0.37 -42.85 7.43
C ASN A 567 -0.71 -43.82 6.92
N SER A 568 -1.80 -43.28 6.33
CA SER A 568 -2.94 -44.04 5.80
C SER A 568 -3.71 -44.85 6.85
N GLN A 569 -3.59 -44.52 8.14
CA GLN A 569 -4.45 -45.08 9.18
C GLN A 569 -5.78 -44.34 9.22
N ILE A 570 -6.90 -45.07 9.28
CA ILE A 570 -8.23 -44.48 9.43
C ILE A 570 -8.35 -43.91 10.85
N VAL A 571 -8.54 -42.61 10.96
CA VAL A 571 -8.72 -41.91 12.25
C VAL A 571 -10.19 -41.58 12.52
N LYS A 572 -11.03 -41.48 11.48
CA LYS A 572 -12.48 -41.27 11.61
C LYS A 572 -13.21 -41.82 10.40
N SER A 573 -14.39 -42.43 10.59
CA SER A 573 -15.29 -42.82 9.50
C SER A 573 -16.73 -42.43 9.82
N ILE A 574 -17.44 -41.88 8.84
CA ILE A 574 -18.79 -41.34 8.97
C ILE A 574 -19.63 -41.86 7.80
N LYS A 575 -20.71 -42.56 8.11
CA LYS A 575 -21.67 -43.01 7.09
C LYS A 575 -22.60 -41.86 6.72
N LEU A 576 -22.79 -41.66 5.43
CA LEU A 576 -23.65 -40.63 4.85
C LEU A 576 -25.02 -41.20 4.50
N GLY A 577 -26.05 -40.39 4.69
CA GLY A 577 -27.41 -40.62 4.20
C GLY A 577 -27.62 -40.05 2.80
N LYS A 578 -28.68 -39.26 2.62
CA LYS A 578 -28.97 -38.51 1.37
C LYS A 578 -28.62 -37.01 1.47
N GLU A 579 -27.79 -36.66 2.43
CA GLU A 579 -27.44 -35.28 2.74
C GLU A 579 -26.45 -34.75 1.70
N ASN A 580 -26.68 -33.54 1.19
CA ASN A 580 -25.78 -32.86 0.25
C ASN A 580 -24.70 -32.03 0.97
N SER A 581 -24.81 -31.88 2.29
CA SER A 581 -23.84 -31.18 3.14
C SER A 581 -23.80 -31.78 4.54
N ILE A 582 -22.64 -31.74 5.20
CA ILE A 582 -22.45 -32.26 6.56
C ILE A 582 -21.37 -31.46 7.30
N SER A 583 -21.52 -31.31 8.63
CA SER A 583 -20.46 -30.80 9.50
C SER A 583 -19.82 -31.93 10.28
N ILE A 584 -18.49 -32.00 10.25
CA ILE A 584 -17.70 -33.06 10.89
C ILE A 584 -16.85 -32.45 11.99
N ASN A 585 -17.14 -32.80 13.25
CA ASN A 585 -16.27 -32.46 14.36
C ASN A 585 -14.94 -33.21 14.25
N VAL A 586 -13.82 -32.53 14.43
CA VAL A 586 -12.46 -33.07 14.38
C VAL A 586 -11.63 -32.72 15.61
N ASP A 587 -12.27 -32.31 16.71
CA ASP A 587 -11.60 -31.94 17.96
C ASP A 587 -10.72 -33.06 18.54
N SER A 588 -11.12 -34.30 18.31
CA SER A 588 -10.37 -35.48 18.77
C SER A 588 -9.11 -35.76 17.95
N LEU A 589 -8.84 -35.02 16.87
CA LEU A 589 -7.63 -35.16 16.06
C LEU A 589 -6.55 -34.22 16.57
N ASN A 590 -5.34 -34.73 16.74
CA ASN A 590 -4.17 -33.88 17.02
C ASN A 590 -3.87 -32.98 15.83
N ALA A 591 -3.28 -31.81 16.08
CA ALA A 591 -2.79 -30.91 15.02
C ALA A 591 -1.87 -31.65 14.04
N GLY A 592 -2.06 -31.43 12.74
CA GLY A 592 -1.34 -32.12 11.69
C GLY A 592 -2.12 -32.27 10.38
N LEU A 593 -1.49 -32.98 9.45
CA LEU A 593 -2.02 -33.23 8.11
C LEU A 593 -2.85 -34.52 8.07
N TYR A 594 -4.00 -34.46 7.42
CA TYR A 594 -4.92 -35.58 7.21
C TYR A 594 -5.45 -35.57 5.77
N PHE A 595 -6.10 -36.67 5.38
CA PHE A 595 -6.80 -36.76 4.10
C PHE A 595 -8.25 -37.20 4.31
N ILE A 596 -9.18 -36.50 3.68
CA ILE A 596 -10.60 -36.86 3.62
C ILE A 596 -10.83 -37.65 2.35
N GLU A 597 -11.45 -38.82 2.43
CA GLU A 597 -11.87 -39.63 1.28
C GLU A 597 -13.40 -39.79 1.29
N LEU A 598 -14.07 -39.37 0.21
CA LEU A 598 -15.47 -39.70 -0.07
C LEU A 598 -15.52 -41.03 -0.82
N ARG A 599 -16.37 -41.96 -0.38
CA ARG A 599 -16.49 -43.31 -0.95
C ARG A 599 -17.90 -43.61 -1.43
N SER A 600 -18.01 -44.17 -2.63
CA SER A 600 -19.27 -44.62 -3.21
C SER A 600 -19.43 -46.14 -3.15
N PHE A 601 -20.67 -46.62 -3.26
CA PHE A 601 -20.97 -48.06 -3.25
C PHE A 601 -20.45 -48.76 -4.51
N LYS A 602 -20.12 -47.99 -5.55
CA LYS A 602 -19.63 -48.48 -6.84
C LYS A 602 -18.09 -48.51 -6.92
N GLY A 603 -17.40 -48.17 -5.83
CA GLY A 603 -15.94 -48.21 -5.74
C GLY A 603 -15.23 -46.94 -6.21
N GLU A 604 -15.97 -45.90 -6.61
CA GLU A 604 -15.41 -44.58 -6.87
C GLU A 604 -15.04 -43.90 -5.54
N SER A 605 -13.87 -43.25 -5.48
CA SER A 605 -13.48 -42.40 -4.36
C SER A 605 -12.86 -41.08 -4.81
N LYS A 606 -13.04 -40.04 -3.99
CA LYS A 606 -12.39 -38.73 -4.15
C LYS A 606 -11.67 -38.35 -2.86
N ARG A 607 -10.43 -37.87 -2.98
CA ARG A 607 -9.61 -37.50 -1.82
C ARG A 607 -9.28 -36.01 -1.78
N TYR A 608 -9.27 -35.47 -0.58
CA TYR A 608 -9.05 -34.06 -0.29
C TYR A 608 -8.09 -33.91 0.89
N LYS A 609 -7.32 -32.81 0.89
CA LYS A 609 -6.32 -32.52 1.93
C LYS A 609 -6.98 -31.80 3.10
N LEU A 610 -6.69 -32.20 4.33
CA LEU A 610 -7.18 -31.53 5.54
C LEU A 610 -6.02 -31.17 6.46
N VAL A 611 -5.95 -29.91 6.89
CA VAL A 611 -4.97 -29.44 7.87
C VAL A 611 -5.70 -29.14 9.18
N LYS A 612 -5.41 -29.91 10.23
CA LYS A 612 -5.84 -29.61 11.60
C LYS A 612 -4.79 -28.72 12.25
N ILE A 613 -5.22 -27.56 12.75
CA ILE A 613 -4.38 -26.65 13.54
C ILE A 613 -4.69 -26.74 15.02
#